data_AF-A0AAV2ZXR8-F1
#
_entry.id   AF-A0AAV2ZXR8-F1
#
_cell.length_a   1.000
_cell.length_b   1.000
_cell.length_c   1.000
_cell.angle_alpha   90.00
_cell.angle_beta   90.00
_cell.angle_gamma   90.00
#
_symmetry.space_group_name_H-M   'P 1'
#
loop_
_entity.id
_entity.type
_entity.pdbx_description
1 polymer ?
#
loop_
_entity_poly.entity_id
_entity_poly.type
_entity_poly.pdbx_seq_one_letter_code
_entity_poly.pdbx_strand_id
1 'polypeptide(L)'
;MRWGLIPSWFTESDPSKMQYNTSNCRSDTMAEKTLYKGPLFKGKRCVILADGFYEWRRQDGEKQPYYIYFPPVKAEQSPDEKDSTDDNGRRLLTMAGLFDCWEPPNGGEPLYSYTVITVDASKTMNWIHDRMPAILDGDEEIQKWLDFGEVPAKEALKLIHPIENIIYHPVSTVVNNSRNNTPECIVPLILKPKKEPALSASSKKMLEWLQSKSPKKEEPREVLKSPKLSQYAVSPKKTSAGLMHQWLKREGEPSPKRPKR
;
A
#
# COMPACT_ATOMS: atom_id res chain seq x y z
N MET A 1 12.00 -10.75 -16.79
CA MET A 1 10.67 -11.32 -16.47
C MET A 1 9.69 -10.19 -16.16
N ARG A 2 8.39 -10.37 -16.37
CA ARG A 2 7.34 -9.39 -16.02
C ARG A 2 7.02 -9.43 -14.53
N TRP A 3 6.95 -8.29 -13.86
CA TRP A 3 6.45 -8.21 -12.48
C TRP A 3 4.92 -8.33 -12.43
N GLY A 4 4.41 -9.24 -11.62
CA GLY A 4 3.01 -9.65 -11.58
C GLY A 4 2.86 -11.02 -12.23
N LEU A 5 2.83 -12.06 -11.40
CA LEU A 5 2.78 -13.45 -11.83
C LEU A 5 1.48 -13.77 -12.59
N ILE A 6 1.65 -14.32 -13.79
CA ILE A 6 0.58 -14.90 -14.62
C ILE A 6 0.72 -16.42 -14.52
N PRO A 7 -0.28 -17.11 -13.94
CA PRO A 7 -0.20 -18.56 -13.80
C PRO A 7 -0.25 -19.23 -15.17
N SER A 8 0.43 -20.37 -15.29
CA SER A 8 0.45 -21.15 -16.53
C SER A 8 -0.94 -21.61 -17.01
N TRP A 9 -1.93 -21.68 -16.10
CA TRP A 9 -3.31 -22.08 -16.38
C TRP A 9 -4.23 -20.91 -16.76
N PHE A 10 -3.72 -19.67 -16.81
CA PHE A 10 -4.52 -18.52 -17.18
C PHE A 10 -4.97 -18.61 -18.65
N THR A 11 -6.27 -18.43 -18.91
CA THR A 11 -6.89 -18.74 -20.21
C THR A 11 -7.20 -17.51 -21.07
N GLU A 12 -7.11 -16.30 -20.52
CA GLU A 12 -7.35 -15.09 -21.30
C GLU A 12 -6.13 -14.76 -22.16
N SER A 13 -6.35 -14.30 -23.40
CA SER A 13 -5.27 -13.94 -24.32
C SER A 13 -4.44 -12.71 -23.92
N ASP A 14 -4.93 -11.90 -22.98
CA ASP A 14 -4.27 -10.69 -22.51
C ASP A 14 -3.96 -10.79 -21.00
N PRO A 15 -2.67 -10.82 -20.60
CA PRO A 15 -2.24 -10.78 -19.20
C PRO A 15 -2.80 -9.61 -18.39
N SER A 16 -3.19 -8.51 -19.03
CA SER A 16 -3.77 -7.34 -18.36
C SER A 16 -5.16 -7.62 -17.77
N LYS A 17 -5.85 -8.66 -18.26
CA LYS A 17 -7.16 -9.10 -17.76
C LYS A 17 -7.09 -9.86 -16.44
N MET A 18 -5.89 -10.10 -15.91
CA MET A 18 -5.73 -10.73 -14.61
C MET A 18 -6.37 -9.86 -13.53
N GLN A 19 -7.41 -10.36 -12.87
CA GLN A 19 -8.21 -9.59 -11.91
C GLN A 19 -7.53 -9.42 -10.55
N TYR A 20 -6.52 -10.25 -10.26
CA TYR A 20 -5.83 -10.27 -8.98
C TYR A 20 -4.48 -9.57 -9.09
N ASN A 21 -4.11 -8.83 -8.04
CA ASN A 21 -2.76 -8.32 -7.93
C ASN A 21 -1.81 -9.45 -7.47
N THR A 22 -0.91 -9.85 -8.36
CA THR A 22 0.05 -10.93 -8.17
C THR A 22 1.50 -10.41 -8.10
N SER A 23 1.68 -9.10 -7.88
CA SER A 23 3.00 -8.50 -7.66
C SER A 23 3.70 -9.08 -6.43
N ASN A 24 2.93 -9.37 -5.37
CA ASN A 24 3.43 -9.88 -4.10
C ASN A 24 2.71 -11.17 -3.68
N CYS A 25 3.44 -12.03 -2.99
CA CYS A 25 2.99 -13.29 -2.43
C CYS A 25 3.31 -13.33 -0.94
N ARG A 26 2.37 -13.71 -0.07
CA ARG A 26 2.65 -13.80 1.37
C ARG A 26 3.24 -15.17 1.70
N SER A 27 4.35 -15.19 2.43
CA SER A 27 5.03 -16.42 2.86
C SER A 27 4.11 -17.38 3.62
N ASP A 28 3.22 -16.84 4.46
CA ASP A 28 2.25 -17.60 5.26
C ASP A 28 1.27 -18.47 4.45
N THR A 29 0.92 -18.06 3.23
CA THR A 29 -0.16 -18.66 2.44
C THR A 29 0.32 -19.18 1.08
N MET A 30 1.60 -19.00 0.74
CA MET A 30 2.11 -19.36 -0.59
C MET A 30 2.16 -20.87 -0.86
N ALA A 31 2.33 -21.69 0.18
CA ALA A 31 2.29 -23.15 0.07
C ALA A 31 0.86 -23.71 -0.10
N GLU A 32 -0.17 -22.89 0.16
CA GLU A 32 -1.57 -23.27 0.13
C GLU A 32 -2.26 -22.79 -1.15
N LYS A 33 -1.99 -21.55 -1.57
CA LYS A 33 -2.61 -20.92 -2.74
C LYS A 33 -2.15 -21.55 -4.05
N THR A 34 -3.07 -22.06 -4.85
CA THR A 34 -2.82 -22.70 -6.16
C THR A 34 -1.91 -21.87 -7.07
N LEU A 35 -2.07 -20.54 -7.06
CA LEU A 35 -1.27 -19.59 -7.83
C LEU A 35 0.24 -19.68 -7.55
N TYR A 36 0.63 -20.02 -6.32
CA TYR A 36 2.02 -19.98 -5.85
C TYR A 36 2.57 -21.37 -5.50
N LYS A 37 1.70 -22.25 -5.00
CA LYS A 37 2.02 -23.64 -4.64
C LYS A 37 2.64 -24.38 -5.82
N GLY A 38 2.01 -24.32 -6.99
CA GLY A 38 2.50 -24.99 -8.20
C GLY A 38 3.93 -24.57 -8.57
N PRO A 39 4.18 -23.27 -8.81
CA PRO A 39 5.52 -22.73 -9.04
C PRO A 39 6.55 -23.13 -7.97
N LEU A 40 6.22 -22.98 -6.69
CA LEU A 40 7.11 -23.29 -5.56
C LEU A 40 7.59 -24.75 -5.59
N PHE A 41 6.66 -25.70 -5.70
CA PHE A 41 6.99 -27.13 -5.69
C PHE A 41 7.58 -27.64 -7.01
N LYS A 42 7.40 -26.90 -8.11
CA LYS A 42 8.08 -27.17 -9.40
C LYS A 42 9.48 -26.56 -9.49
N GLY A 43 9.98 -25.96 -8.41
CA GLY A 43 11.31 -25.35 -8.39
C GLY A 43 11.41 -24.02 -9.15
N LYS A 44 10.29 -23.37 -9.47
CA LYS A 44 10.27 -22.07 -10.15
C LYS A 44 10.55 -20.91 -9.19
N ARG A 45 11.72 -20.98 -8.55
CA ARG A 45 12.24 -20.00 -7.60
C ARG A 45 13.19 -19.06 -8.33
N CYS A 46 13.14 -17.78 -8.02
CA CYS A 46 14.03 -16.77 -8.59
C CYS A 46 14.48 -15.77 -7.53
N VAL A 47 15.55 -15.04 -7.82
CA VAL A 47 16.00 -13.87 -7.05
C VAL A 47 15.72 -12.62 -7.87
N ILE A 48 14.94 -11.70 -7.30
CA ILE A 48 14.69 -10.39 -7.89
C ILE A 48 15.78 -9.44 -7.43
N LEU A 49 16.44 -8.81 -8.39
CA LEU A 49 17.44 -7.78 -8.14
C LEU A 49 16.80 -6.39 -8.14
N ALA A 50 17.21 -5.55 -7.21
CA ALA A 50 16.89 -4.12 -7.19
C ALA A 50 17.96 -3.36 -6.43
N ASP A 51 18.18 -2.08 -6.74
CA ASP A 51 19.03 -1.21 -5.91
C ASP A 51 18.47 -1.07 -4.49
N GLY A 52 17.15 -1.14 -4.38
CA GLY A 52 16.36 -1.01 -3.16
C GLY A 52 14.87 -1.01 -3.51
N PHE A 53 14.00 -0.86 -2.50
CA PHE A 53 12.56 -0.75 -2.69
C PHE A 53 12.01 0.49 -1.97
N TYR A 54 10.82 0.92 -2.40
CA TYR A 54 10.11 2.02 -1.76
C TYR A 54 9.00 1.50 -0.86
N GLU A 55 8.77 2.18 0.26
CA GLU A 55 7.60 1.94 1.11
C GLU A 55 7.08 3.25 1.72
N TRP A 56 5.77 3.34 1.92
CA TRP A 56 5.11 4.55 2.40
C TRP A 56 4.64 4.41 3.84
N ARG A 57 5.31 5.12 4.75
CA ARG A 57 4.82 5.27 6.12
C ARG A 57 3.57 6.14 6.12
N ARG A 58 2.48 5.62 6.67
CA ARG A 58 1.21 6.34 6.83
C ARG A 58 1.10 6.87 8.25
N GLN A 59 1.06 8.18 8.41
CA GLN A 59 0.87 8.83 9.71
C GLN A 59 -0.01 10.08 9.55
N ASP A 60 -1.03 10.22 10.39
CA ASP A 60 -1.91 11.40 10.45
C ASP A 60 -2.51 11.81 9.08
N GLY A 61 -2.85 10.83 8.25
CA GLY A 61 -3.40 11.06 6.91
C GLY A 61 -2.37 11.39 5.83
N GLU A 62 -1.10 11.54 6.18
CA GLU A 62 0.01 11.75 5.25
C GLU A 62 0.76 10.46 4.95
N LYS A 63 1.41 10.43 3.77
CA LYS A 63 2.27 9.33 3.33
C LYS A 63 3.67 9.86 3.08
N GLN A 64 4.62 9.42 3.90
CA GLN A 64 6.04 9.70 3.68
C GLN A 64 6.69 8.49 3.00
N PRO A 65 7.18 8.61 1.75
CA PRO A 65 7.95 7.56 1.11
C PRO A 65 9.34 7.42 1.74
N TYR A 66 9.79 6.18 1.89
CA TYR A 66 11.13 5.79 2.28
C TYR A 66 11.73 4.93 1.18
N TYR A 67 13.03 5.05 0.98
CA TYR A 67 13.82 4.14 0.17
C TYR A 67 14.62 3.23 1.09
N ILE A 68 14.53 1.91 0.87
CA ILE A 68 15.06 0.85 1.72
C ILE A 68 15.99 -0.04 0.90
N TYR A 69 17.18 -0.32 1.42
CA TYR A 69 18.28 -0.96 0.70
C TYR A 69 19.27 -1.63 1.67
N PHE A 70 20.18 -2.46 1.15
CA PHE A 70 21.26 -3.01 1.97
C PHE A 70 22.21 -1.91 2.44
N PRO A 71 22.84 -2.05 3.63
CA PRO A 71 23.92 -1.15 4.02
C PRO A 71 25.05 -1.16 2.98
N PRO A 72 25.68 0.00 2.70
CA PRO A 72 26.82 0.06 1.80
C PRO A 72 27.98 -0.79 2.34
N VAL A 73 28.62 -1.53 1.43
CA VAL A 73 29.81 -2.34 1.74
C VAL A 73 30.95 -1.39 2.10
N LYS A 74 31.63 -1.65 3.23
CA LYS A 74 32.83 -0.86 3.58
C LYS A 74 33.97 -1.36 2.72
N ALA A 75 34.75 -0.44 2.14
CA ALA A 75 35.84 -0.73 1.19
C ALA A 75 36.95 -1.68 1.72
N GLU A 76 36.91 -2.05 3.00
CA GLU A 76 37.88 -2.94 3.67
C GLU A 76 37.37 -4.38 3.82
N GLN A 77 36.13 -4.68 3.42
CA GLN A 77 35.55 -6.03 3.45
C GLN A 77 35.90 -6.80 2.16
N SER A 78 35.98 -8.13 2.29
CA SER A 78 36.75 -9.08 1.47
C SER A 78 36.56 -9.00 -0.05
N PRO A 79 37.56 -9.46 -0.85
CA PRO A 79 37.47 -9.54 -2.31
C PRO A 79 36.21 -10.25 -2.84
N ASP A 80 35.68 -11.20 -2.06
CA ASP A 80 34.53 -12.04 -2.40
C ASP A 80 33.19 -11.26 -2.38
N GLU A 81 33.09 -10.11 -1.69
CA GLU A 81 31.86 -9.29 -1.68
C GLU A 81 31.73 -8.37 -2.91
N LYS A 82 32.73 -8.34 -3.80
CA LYS A 82 32.70 -7.51 -5.01
C LYS A 82 31.66 -7.98 -6.03
N ASP A 83 31.36 -9.28 -6.08
CA ASP A 83 30.43 -9.85 -7.07
C ASP A 83 28.96 -9.46 -6.81
N SER A 84 28.63 -8.98 -5.62
CA SER A 84 27.27 -8.54 -5.27
C SER A 84 27.04 -7.02 -5.42
N THR A 85 28.04 -6.28 -5.92
CA THR A 85 28.01 -4.81 -6.03
C THR A 85 27.79 -4.31 -7.45
N ASP A 86 27.01 -3.23 -7.62
CA ASP A 86 26.84 -2.55 -8.90
C ASP A 86 28.10 -1.76 -9.30
N ASP A 87 28.09 -1.13 -10.48
CA ASP A 87 29.19 -0.29 -10.99
C ASP A 87 29.57 0.88 -10.04
N ASN A 88 28.71 1.21 -9.07
CA ASN A 88 28.91 2.26 -8.07
C ASN A 88 29.28 1.70 -6.67
N GLY A 89 29.56 0.39 -6.56
CA GLY A 89 29.89 -0.27 -5.29
C GLY A 89 28.70 -0.49 -4.35
N ARG A 90 27.46 -0.38 -4.85
CA ARG A 90 26.25 -0.61 -4.07
C ARG A 90 25.88 -2.08 -4.12
N ARG A 91 25.65 -2.68 -2.94
CA ARG A 91 25.15 -4.04 -2.85
C ARG A 91 23.71 -4.10 -3.33
N LEU A 92 23.43 -4.92 -4.35
CA LEU A 92 22.08 -5.11 -4.87
C LEU A 92 21.21 -5.84 -3.84
N LEU A 93 19.97 -5.40 -3.70
CA LEU A 93 18.96 -6.10 -2.92
C LEU A 93 18.51 -7.36 -3.66
N THR A 94 18.54 -8.48 -2.95
CA THR A 94 18.26 -9.82 -3.47
C THR A 94 16.99 -10.35 -2.82
N MET A 95 15.84 -10.17 -3.47
CA MET A 95 14.55 -10.57 -2.93
C MET A 95 14.13 -11.95 -3.45
N ALA A 96 13.66 -12.81 -2.56
CA ALA A 96 13.13 -14.12 -2.93
C ALA A 96 11.82 -13.97 -3.71
N GLY A 97 11.74 -14.67 -4.84
CA GLY A 97 10.58 -14.69 -5.71
C GLY A 97 10.18 -16.06 -6.18
N LEU A 98 8.95 -16.14 -6.69
CA LEU A 98 8.49 -17.24 -7.52
C LEU A 98 8.21 -16.71 -8.92
N PHE A 99 8.48 -17.54 -9.92
CA PHE A 99 8.11 -17.23 -11.30
C PHE A 99 7.21 -18.32 -11.90
N ASP A 100 6.47 -17.97 -12.94
CA ASP A 100 5.77 -18.93 -13.76
C ASP A 100 5.95 -18.60 -15.24
N CYS A 101 5.66 -19.59 -16.09
CA CYS A 101 5.73 -19.48 -17.53
C CYS A 101 4.32 -19.68 -18.08
N TRP A 102 3.79 -18.66 -18.74
CA TRP A 102 2.46 -18.67 -19.33
C TRP A 102 2.58 -18.67 -20.85
N GLU A 103 1.92 -19.61 -21.50
CA GLU A 103 1.86 -19.71 -22.96
C GLU A 103 0.56 -19.04 -23.45
N PRO A 104 0.65 -18.02 -24.33
CA PRO A 104 -0.54 -17.35 -24.84
C PRO A 104 -1.48 -18.33 -25.58
N PRO A 105 -2.78 -18.40 -25.23
CA PRO A 105 -3.75 -19.31 -25.86
C PRO A 105 -3.92 -19.07 -27.38
N ASN A 106 -3.63 -17.86 -27.85
CA ASN A 106 -3.67 -17.47 -29.26
C ASN A 106 -2.34 -17.71 -29.99
N GLY A 107 -1.36 -18.35 -29.34
CA GLY A 107 0.00 -18.51 -29.83
C GLY A 107 0.87 -17.28 -29.57
N GLY A 108 2.18 -17.50 -29.48
CA GLY A 108 3.17 -16.46 -29.24
C GLY A 108 4.31 -16.95 -28.34
N GLU A 109 5.23 -16.04 -28.03
CA GLU A 109 6.34 -16.32 -27.13
C GLU A 109 5.86 -16.56 -25.69
N PRO A 110 6.39 -17.57 -24.98
CA PRO A 110 6.09 -17.78 -23.57
C PRO A 110 6.43 -16.57 -22.71
N LEU A 111 5.52 -16.18 -21.83
CA LEU A 111 5.72 -15.07 -20.89
C LEU A 111 6.21 -15.58 -19.54
N TYR A 112 7.44 -15.22 -19.21
CA TYR A 112 7.98 -15.40 -17.87
C TYR A 112 7.59 -14.22 -16.98
N SER A 113 6.90 -14.51 -15.89
CA SER A 113 6.43 -13.50 -14.94
C SER A 113 6.69 -13.94 -13.50
N TYR A 114 6.84 -12.98 -12.58
CA TYR A 114 7.25 -13.25 -11.21
C TYR A 114 6.42 -12.49 -10.17
N THR A 115 6.49 -12.99 -8.94
CA THR A 115 5.94 -12.38 -7.73
C THR A 115 7.04 -12.27 -6.67
N VAL A 116 7.02 -11.19 -5.88
CA VAL A 116 7.93 -10.99 -4.76
C VAL A 116 7.33 -11.63 -3.51
N ILE A 117 8.09 -12.51 -2.84
CA ILE A 117 7.64 -13.08 -1.57
C ILE A 117 7.77 -12.01 -0.49
N THR A 118 6.75 -11.92 0.37
CA THR A 118 6.70 -10.99 1.49
C THR A 118 6.59 -11.76 2.80
N VAL A 119 7.20 -11.20 3.83
CA VAL A 119 7.19 -11.67 5.23
C VAL A 119 6.67 -10.55 6.14
N ASP A 120 6.48 -10.85 7.42
CA ASP A 120 6.22 -9.81 8.41
C ASP A 120 7.41 -8.86 8.50
N ALA A 121 7.17 -7.60 8.81
CA ALA A 121 8.24 -6.62 8.95
C ALA A 121 9.17 -6.95 10.13
N SER A 122 10.47 -6.76 9.92
CA SER A 122 11.48 -6.76 10.98
C SER A 122 11.31 -5.57 11.92
N LYS A 123 12.03 -5.54 13.06
CA LYS A 123 11.95 -4.42 14.01
C LYS A 123 12.33 -3.10 13.34
N THR A 124 13.33 -3.15 12.45
CA THR A 124 13.81 -2.01 11.68
C THR A 124 12.75 -1.45 10.73
N MET A 125 11.86 -2.29 10.18
CA MET A 125 10.87 -1.91 9.18
C MET A 125 9.47 -1.64 9.75
N ASN A 126 9.12 -2.24 10.89
CA ASN A 126 7.74 -2.29 11.40
C ASN A 126 7.09 -0.91 11.65
N TRP A 127 7.90 0.13 11.92
CA TRP A 127 7.39 1.49 12.12
C TRP A 127 7.08 2.23 10.79
N ILE A 128 7.55 1.70 9.65
CA ILE A 128 7.23 2.16 8.28
C ILE A 128 6.02 1.38 7.74
N HIS A 129 6.07 0.05 7.78
CA HIS A 129 5.02 -0.85 7.29
C HIS A 129 5.07 -2.21 8.01
N ASP A 130 3.95 -2.93 8.08
CA ASP A 130 3.84 -4.25 8.75
C ASP A 130 4.40 -5.43 7.94
N ARG A 131 4.88 -5.18 6.72
CA ARG A 131 5.35 -6.19 5.76
C ARG A 131 6.63 -5.73 5.10
N MET A 132 7.44 -6.68 4.69
CA MET A 132 8.64 -6.44 3.90
C MET A 132 8.87 -7.57 2.89
N PRO A 133 9.66 -7.36 1.83
CA PRO A 133 10.13 -8.44 0.98
C PRO A 133 10.92 -9.48 1.79
N ALA A 134 10.82 -10.75 1.41
CA ALA A 134 11.76 -11.76 1.86
C ALA A 134 13.10 -11.51 1.16
N ILE A 135 14.10 -11.07 1.91
CA ILE A 135 15.42 -10.71 1.39
C ILE A 135 16.37 -11.86 1.73
N LEU A 136 17.14 -12.31 0.74
CA LEU A 136 18.18 -13.32 0.88
C LEU A 136 19.51 -12.61 1.09
N ASP A 137 20.10 -12.73 2.27
CA ASP A 137 21.28 -11.97 2.67
C ASP A 137 22.56 -12.81 2.51
N GLY A 138 23.12 -12.74 1.30
CA GLY A 138 24.40 -13.37 0.97
C GLY A 138 24.30 -14.55 0.01
N ASP A 139 25.43 -14.93 -0.54
CA ASP A 139 25.49 -15.89 -1.66
C ASP A 139 25.01 -17.28 -1.27
N GLU A 140 25.24 -17.72 -0.04
CA GLU A 140 24.79 -19.04 0.42
C GLU A 140 23.26 -19.18 0.37
N GLU A 141 22.52 -18.15 0.83
CA GLU A 141 21.06 -18.15 0.80
C GLU A 141 20.54 -18.05 -0.64
N ILE A 142 21.18 -17.21 -1.47
CA ILE A 142 20.86 -17.07 -2.89
C ILE A 142 21.03 -18.41 -3.61
N GLN A 143 22.18 -19.07 -3.45
CA GLN A 143 22.46 -20.35 -4.08
C GLN A 143 21.47 -21.43 -3.62
N LYS A 144 21.23 -21.56 -2.31
CA LYS A 144 20.24 -22.51 -1.78
C LYS A 144 18.83 -22.23 -2.30
N TRP A 145 18.47 -20.95 -2.44
CA TRP A 145 17.17 -20.57 -2.99
C TRP A 145 17.05 -20.90 -4.48
N LEU A 146 18.10 -20.69 -5.28
CA LEU A 146 18.08 -20.97 -6.72
C LEU A 146 18.21 -22.46 -7.05
N ASP A 147 18.90 -23.23 -6.22
CA ASP A 147 19.17 -24.65 -6.45
C ASP A 147 17.95 -25.53 -6.15
N PHE A 148 16.99 -25.56 -7.09
CA PHE A 148 15.81 -26.41 -6.98
C PHE A 148 16.09 -27.89 -7.25
N GLY A 149 17.27 -28.23 -7.79
CA GLY A 149 17.69 -29.60 -8.04
C GLY A 149 18.04 -30.30 -6.72
N GLU A 150 18.85 -29.65 -5.90
CA GLU A 150 19.34 -30.21 -4.63
C GLU A 150 18.57 -29.73 -3.40
N VAL A 151 17.94 -28.56 -3.44
CA VAL A 151 17.19 -27.99 -2.30
C VAL A 151 15.68 -28.12 -2.50
N PRO A 152 15.01 -29.04 -1.79
CA PRO A 152 13.56 -29.20 -1.84
C PRO A 152 12.83 -27.95 -1.36
N ALA A 153 11.62 -27.73 -1.86
CA ALA A 153 10.81 -26.56 -1.51
C ALA A 153 10.65 -26.35 0.01
N LYS A 154 10.51 -27.43 0.80
CA LYS A 154 10.38 -27.35 2.26
C LYS A 154 11.64 -26.82 2.95
N GLU A 155 12.83 -27.12 2.42
CA GLU A 155 14.09 -26.61 2.94
C GLU A 155 14.31 -25.16 2.49
N ALA A 156 14.02 -24.85 1.23
CA ALA A 156 14.10 -23.49 0.69
C ALA A 156 13.18 -22.50 1.47
N LEU A 157 12.02 -22.95 1.93
CA LEU A 157 11.10 -22.16 2.75
C LEU A 157 11.72 -21.69 4.07
N LYS A 158 12.74 -22.37 4.61
CA LYS A 158 13.42 -21.96 5.84
C LYS A 158 14.24 -20.68 5.67
N LEU A 159 14.56 -20.29 4.44
CA LEU A 159 15.25 -19.04 4.10
C LEU A 159 14.29 -17.84 4.09
N ILE A 160 12.98 -18.07 4.19
CA ILE A 160 11.96 -17.03 4.04
C ILE A 160 11.55 -16.49 5.41
N HIS A 161 12.29 -15.50 5.88
CA HIS A 161 12.05 -14.81 7.15
C HIS A 161 12.42 -13.32 7.05
N PRO A 162 11.94 -12.47 7.99
CA PRO A 162 12.44 -11.10 8.09
C PRO A 162 13.95 -11.06 8.35
N ILE A 163 14.59 -10.01 7.85
CA ILE A 163 15.99 -9.67 8.17
C ILE A 163 16.07 -8.27 8.79
N GLU A 164 17.09 -8.05 9.61
CA GLU A 164 17.37 -6.74 10.21
C GLU A 164 18.45 -5.96 9.43
N ASN A 165 19.19 -6.62 8.54
CA ASN A 165 20.29 -6.04 7.78
C ASN A 165 19.80 -5.18 6.61
N ILE A 166 19.03 -4.14 6.92
CA ILE A 166 18.52 -3.16 5.97
C ILE A 166 18.64 -1.77 6.58
N ILE A 167 18.84 -0.78 5.73
CA ILE A 167 18.78 0.63 6.11
C ILE A 167 17.79 1.36 5.21
N TYR A 168 17.39 2.55 5.65
CA TYR A 168 16.43 3.35 4.93
C TYR A 168 16.72 4.84 5.10
N HIS A 169 16.20 5.65 4.19
CA HIS A 169 16.06 7.09 4.38
C HIS A 169 14.76 7.60 3.75
N PRO A 170 14.16 8.68 4.28
CA PRO A 170 13.00 9.30 3.65
C PRO A 170 13.41 9.91 2.31
N VAL A 171 12.51 9.86 1.32
CA VAL A 171 12.71 10.44 -0.02
C VAL A 171 11.60 11.42 -0.37
N SER A 172 11.77 12.13 -1.49
CA SER A 172 10.76 13.05 -2.00
C SER A 172 9.50 12.34 -2.50
N THR A 173 8.37 13.05 -2.52
CA THR A 173 7.11 12.57 -3.14
C THR A 173 7.17 12.46 -4.66
N VAL A 174 8.28 12.86 -5.29
CA VAL A 174 8.57 12.63 -6.72
C VAL A 174 8.35 11.16 -7.10
N VAL A 175 8.72 10.22 -6.22
CA VAL A 175 8.55 8.78 -6.46
C VAL A 175 7.09 8.32 -6.54
N ASN A 176 6.12 9.12 -6.07
CA ASN A 176 4.71 8.73 -6.07
C ASN A 176 4.12 8.57 -7.47
N ASN A 177 4.72 9.23 -8.48
CA ASN A 177 4.34 9.07 -9.87
C ASN A 177 5.31 8.12 -10.56
N SER A 178 4.85 6.92 -10.90
CA SER A 178 5.65 5.87 -11.53
C SER A 178 6.25 6.24 -12.89
N ARG A 179 5.79 7.34 -13.52
CA ARG A 179 6.41 7.88 -14.74
C ARG A 179 7.72 8.63 -14.49
N ASN A 180 8.00 8.99 -13.23
CA ASN A 180 9.22 9.69 -12.86
C ASN A 180 10.37 8.69 -12.73
N ASN A 181 11.26 8.70 -13.70
CA ASN A 181 12.49 7.89 -13.70
C ASN A 181 13.71 8.83 -13.65
N THR A 182 13.98 9.39 -12.47
CA THR A 182 15.09 10.33 -12.25
C THR A 182 15.87 9.96 -10.98
N PRO A 183 17.15 10.34 -10.88
CA PRO A 183 17.95 10.09 -9.66
C PRO A 183 17.35 10.70 -8.39
N GLU A 184 16.54 11.76 -8.51
CA GLU A 184 15.84 12.41 -7.40
C GLU A 184 14.91 11.48 -6.61
N CYS A 185 14.45 10.38 -7.23
CA CYS A 185 13.58 9.40 -6.57
C CYS A 185 14.22 8.73 -5.36
N ILE A 186 15.56 8.67 -5.31
CA ILE A 186 16.32 8.00 -4.24
C ILE A 186 17.20 8.98 -3.44
N VAL A 187 17.07 10.29 -3.66
CA VAL A 187 17.86 11.27 -2.91
C VAL A 187 17.31 11.40 -1.48
N PRO A 188 18.16 11.28 -0.44
CA PRO A 188 17.74 11.47 0.93
C PRO A 188 17.10 12.84 1.17
N LEU A 189 15.92 12.83 1.79
CA LEU A 189 15.17 14.03 2.17
C LEU A 189 15.45 14.39 3.64
N ILE A 190 15.77 15.65 3.91
CA ILE A 190 15.83 16.15 5.28
C ILE A 190 14.41 16.48 5.75
N LEU A 191 13.86 15.65 6.64
CA LEU A 191 12.56 15.91 7.25
C LEU A 191 12.66 17.10 8.21
N LYS A 192 12.00 18.20 7.87
CA LYS A 192 11.84 19.32 8.81
C LYS A 192 10.81 18.94 9.87
N PRO A 193 11.03 19.25 11.15
CA PRO A 193 10.03 19.03 12.17
C PRO A 193 8.75 19.77 11.80
N LYS A 194 7.62 19.07 11.78
CA LYS A 194 6.32 19.70 11.60
C LYS A 194 6.11 20.68 12.74
N LYS A 195 5.98 21.98 12.42
CA LYS A 195 5.36 22.93 13.34
C LYS A 195 3.96 22.41 13.65
N GLU A 196 3.60 22.34 14.92
CA GLU A 196 2.21 22.08 15.30
C GLU A 196 1.30 23.01 14.48
N PRO A 197 0.25 22.49 13.82
CA PRO A 197 -0.64 23.35 13.08
C PRO A 197 -1.24 24.36 14.06
N ALA A 198 -0.91 25.64 13.87
CA ALA A 198 -1.52 26.70 14.64
C ALA A 198 -3.05 26.58 14.49
N LEU A 199 -3.75 26.49 15.62
CA LEU A 199 -5.21 26.37 15.63
C LEU A 199 -5.81 27.41 14.69
N SER A 200 -6.56 26.95 13.69
CA SER A 200 -7.25 27.84 12.75
C SER A 200 -8.21 28.76 13.52
N ALA A 201 -8.49 29.95 12.99
CA ALA A 201 -9.41 30.88 13.64
C ALA A 201 -10.81 30.26 13.88
N SER A 202 -11.24 29.34 13.01
CA SER A 202 -12.48 28.58 13.17
C SER A 202 -12.36 27.52 14.28
N SER A 203 -11.22 26.84 14.41
CA SER A 203 -10.97 25.90 15.52
C SER A 203 -10.95 26.62 16.87
N LYS A 204 -10.36 27.83 16.94
CA LYS A 204 -10.38 28.66 18.16
C LYS A 204 -11.79 29.11 18.53
N LYS A 205 -12.56 29.62 17.57
CA LYS A 205 -13.97 30.02 17.79
C LYS A 205 -14.86 28.85 18.21
N MET A 206 -14.62 27.65 17.69
CA MET A 206 -15.35 26.44 18.09
C MET A 206 -15.04 26.04 19.54
N LEU A 207 -13.77 26.14 19.95
CA LEU A 207 -13.36 25.93 21.34
C LEU A 207 -13.95 26.98 22.29
N GLU A 208 -13.95 28.26 21.91
CA GLU A 208 -14.61 29.33 22.68
C GLU A 208 -16.12 29.09 22.79
N TRP A 209 -16.79 28.66 21.72
CA TRP A 209 -18.21 28.34 21.73
C TRP A 209 -18.53 27.15 22.63
N LEU A 210 -17.73 26.07 22.59
CA LEU A 210 -17.87 24.91 23.48
C LEU A 210 -17.64 25.23 24.96
N GLN A 211 -16.84 26.26 25.25
CA GLN A 211 -16.57 26.73 26.61
C GLN A 211 -17.66 27.68 27.13
N SER A 212 -18.46 28.29 26.25
CA SER A 212 -19.60 29.10 26.64
C SER A 212 -20.76 28.20 27.12
N LYS A 213 -21.00 28.16 28.42
CA LYS A 213 -22.12 27.41 29.04
C LYS A 213 -23.45 27.86 28.44
N SER A 214 -24.30 26.90 28.03
CA SER A 214 -25.69 27.16 27.63
C SER A 214 -26.44 27.93 28.73
N PRO A 215 -27.29 28.92 28.38
CA PRO A 215 -28.01 29.70 29.38
C PRO A 215 -28.99 28.79 30.15
N LYS A 216 -29.03 28.97 31.47
CA LYS A 216 -29.96 28.29 32.36
C LYS A 216 -31.40 28.62 31.96
N LYS A 217 -32.24 27.59 31.93
CA LYS A 217 -33.69 27.65 31.76
C LYS A 217 -34.28 28.34 32.99
N GLU A 218 -34.80 29.56 32.86
CA GLU A 218 -35.62 30.18 33.91
C GLU A 218 -37.08 29.69 33.82
N GLU A 219 -37.65 29.37 34.98
CA GLU A 219 -39.03 28.92 35.14
C GLU A 219 -40.05 30.09 35.04
N PRO A 220 -41.32 29.80 34.71
CA PRO A 220 -42.29 30.84 34.32
C PRO A 220 -42.88 31.56 35.52
N ARG A 221 -43.00 32.90 35.45
CA ARG A 221 -43.86 33.70 36.33
C ARG A 221 -45.11 34.18 35.59
N GLU A 222 -46.26 34.07 36.24
CA GLU A 222 -47.59 34.41 35.73
C GLU A 222 -47.85 35.92 35.60
N VAL A 223 -48.33 36.27 34.39
CA VAL A 223 -49.44 37.17 34.00
C VAL A 223 -49.63 38.53 34.70
N LEU A 224 -49.49 39.61 33.91
CA LEU A 224 -50.39 40.78 33.97
C LEU A 224 -50.71 41.30 32.55
N LYS A 225 -51.94 41.80 32.40
CA LYS A 225 -52.79 41.90 31.20
C LYS A 225 -52.37 42.92 30.12
N SER A 226 -52.76 42.58 28.89
CA SER A 226 -52.70 43.31 27.60
C SER A 226 -53.47 44.65 27.54
N PRO A 227 -53.29 45.47 26.47
CA PRO A 227 -54.20 45.34 25.32
C PRO A 227 -53.54 45.32 23.91
N LYS A 228 -54.38 44.87 22.97
CA LYS A 228 -54.20 44.42 21.57
C LYS A 228 -53.68 45.48 20.57
N LEU A 229 -52.99 45.08 19.49
CA LEU A 229 -53.55 44.88 18.12
C LEU A 229 -52.55 44.35 17.06
N SER A 230 -53.15 43.72 16.03
CA SER A 230 -52.72 43.43 14.64
C SER A 230 -51.76 42.27 14.31
N GLN A 231 -52.38 41.10 14.10
CA GLN A 231 -52.41 40.28 12.86
C GLN A 231 -51.23 40.41 11.88
N TYR A 232 -50.45 39.33 11.68
CA TYR A 232 -50.04 38.80 10.37
C TYR A 232 -49.68 37.30 10.48
N ALA A 233 -49.97 36.57 9.40
CA ALA A 233 -50.17 35.14 9.30
C ALA A 233 -48.93 34.23 9.53
N VAL A 234 -49.17 33.06 10.13
CA VAL A 234 -48.18 31.98 10.34
C VAL A 234 -48.22 31.00 9.17
N SER A 235 -47.09 30.81 8.49
CA SER A 235 -46.85 29.65 7.60
C SER A 235 -46.07 28.57 8.37
N PRO A 236 -46.48 27.28 8.34
CA PRO A 236 -45.80 26.25 9.13
C PRO A 236 -44.45 25.86 8.52
N LYS A 237 -43.41 25.84 9.37
CA LYS A 237 -42.08 25.31 9.07
C LYS A 237 -42.15 23.79 8.89
N LYS A 238 -41.65 23.30 7.75
CA LYS A 238 -41.49 21.87 7.46
C LYS A 238 -40.43 21.27 8.39
N THR A 239 -40.80 20.25 9.16
CA THR A 239 -39.86 19.46 9.99
C THR A 239 -39.28 18.30 9.19
N SER A 240 -38.07 17.87 9.56
CA SER A 240 -37.29 16.81 8.91
C SER A 240 -37.96 15.42 8.89
N ALA A 241 -39.04 15.23 9.66
CA ALA A 241 -39.86 14.02 9.63
C ALA A 241 -40.76 13.91 8.38
N GLY A 242 -41.09 15.02 7.71
CA GLY A 242 -41.93 15.03 6.51
C GLY A 242 -41.22 14.63 5.21
N LEU A 243 -39.88 14.72 5.16
CA LEU A 243 -39.07 14.42 3.98
C LEU A 243 -38.80 12.92 3.81
N MET A 244 -38.77 12.15 4.91
CA MET A 244 -38.56 10.69 4.87
C MET A 244 -39.79 9.93 4.37
N HIS A 245 -41.00 10.42 4.62
CA HIS A 245 -42.23 9.77 4.16
C HIS A 245 -42.54 9.98 2.68
N GLN A 246 -41.92 10.97 2.03
CA GLN A 246 -42.10 11.24 0.59
C GLN A 246 -41.13 10.44 -0.30
N TRP A 247 -40.06 9.90 0.28
CA TRP A 247 -39.07 9.08 -0.43
C TRP A 247 -39.47 7.58 -0.49
N LEU A 248 -40.19 7.09 0.53
CA LEU A 248 -40.63 5.69 0.67
C LEU A 248 -41.88 5.30 -0.16
N LYS A 249 -42.39 6.17 -1.04
CA LYS A 249 -43.66 5.94 -1.79
C LYS A 249 -43.59 6.14 -3.31
N ARG A 250 -42.42 6.00 -3.94
CA ARG A 250 -42.33 5.94 -5.41
C ARG A 250 -41.57 4.70 -5.88
N GLU A 251 -42.31 3.60 -6.01
CA GLU A 251 -41.97 2.56 -6.97
C GLU A 251 -42.61 2.90 -8.33
N GLY A 252 -41.88 2.67 -9.43
CA GLY A 252 -42.36 2.82 -10.80
C GLY A 252 -41.36 3.55 -11.72
N GLU A 253 -40.64 2.77 -12.54
CA GLU A 253 -39.69 3.04 -13.65
C GLU A 253 -40.06 4.15 -14.68
N PRO A 254 -39.23 4.51 -15.72
CA PRO A 254 -37.97 3.90 -16.21
C PRO A 254 -36.77 4.84 -16.49
N SER A 255 -35.65 4.20 -16.80
CA SER A 255 -34.28 4.68 -17.10
C SER A 255 -34.13 5.68 -18.27
N PRO A 256 -33.21 6.67 -18.19
CA PRO A 256 -32.74 7.40 -19.36
C PRO A 256 -31.33 6.98 -19.83
N LYS A 257 -31.19 7.00 -21.16
CA LYS A 257 -30.08 6.52 -22.00
C LYS A 257 -28.76 7.28 -21.83
N ARG A 258 -27.64 6.59 -22.06
CA ARG A 258 -26.28 7.14 -22.23
C ARG A 258 -26.19 8.07 -23.45
N PRO A 259 -25.39 9.15 -23.41
CA PRO A 259 -24.94 9.83 -24.61
C PRO A 259 -23.60 9.26 -25.12
N LYS A 260 -23.52 9.06 -26.44
CA LYS A 260 -22.27 8.86 -27.20
C LYS A 260 -21.79 10.23 -27.71
N ARG A 261 -20.55 10.61 -27.39
CA ARG A 261 -19.43 10.93 -28.29
C ARG A 261 -18.28 11.49 -27.45
#